data_AF-A0A5A9P8V9-F1
#
_entry.id   AF-A0A5A9P8V9-F1
#
_cell.length_a   1.000
_cell.length_b   1.000
_cell.length_c   1.000
_cell.angle_alpha   90.00
_cell.angle_beta   90.00
_cell.angle_gamma   90.00
#
_symmetry.space_group_name_H-M   'P 1'
#
loop_
_entity.id
_entity.type
_entity.pdbx_description
1 polymer ?
#
loop_
_entity_poly.entity_id
_entity_poly.type
_entity_poly.pdbx_seq_one_letter_code
_entity_poly.pdbx_strand_id
1 'polypeptide(L)'
;MTAGVCVIFALIASHVMLQPATAKSASLRVITDENWEEILTGEWMIEFFAPWCPACQQLQTAWNEFAEWGEDIGVNIAKVDVTEQPGLSGRFIITALPTIYHCKDGVFRRYQGARSKDDFLSFLDEKKWESIEPVSSWFGPSSILMSAMSALFKLSMFIRHCHNYLTEQLGVPVWGSYGIFALATLFSGLALGLVMVFVADFVFPSRRFSPDYYHRKQPTGQVRLQQSEDEQEADGEEEDDEDEYGDKAEEWQRMDGADALRRRGVGVTEEDT
;
A
#
# COMPACT_ATOMS: atom_id res chain seq x y z
N MET A 1 77.37 42.58 -1.37
CA MET A 1 75.90 42.72 -1.40
C MET A 1 75.33 41.61 -2.29
N THR A 2 75.27 40.37 -1.79
CA THR A 2 75.11 39.16 -2.64
C THR A 2 74.35 38.01 -1.97
N ALA A 3 73.62 38.26 -0.87
CA ALA A 3 72.88 37.23 -0.12
C ALA A 3 71.34 37.33 -0.22
N GLY A 4 70.79 38.43 -0.74
CA GLY A 4 69.35 38.71 -0.71
C GLY A 4 68.52 38.16 -1.88
N VAL A 5 69.13 37.75 -2.99
CA VAL A 5 68.41 37.48 -4.24
C VAL A 5 67.91 36.03 -4.36
N CYS A 6 68.63 35.06 -3.79
CA CYS A 6 68.25 33.64 -3.90
C CYS A 6 66.99 33.25 -3.11
N VAL A 7 66.66 33.97 -2.02
CA VAL A 7 65.52 33.63 -1.17
C VAL A 7 64.18 33.92 -1.87
N ILE A 8 64.14 34.92 -2.77
CA ILE A 8 62.91 35.33 -3.46
C ILE A 8 62.51 34.33 -4.55
N PHE A 9 63.48 33.75 -5.27
CA PHE A 9 63.19 32.75 -6.32
C PHE A 9 62.72 31.39 -5.76
N ALA A 10 63.11 31.03 -4.54
CA ALA A 10 62.68 29.78 -3.91
C ALA A 10 61.20 29.76 -3.50
N LEU A 11 60.58 30.92 -3.27
CA LEU A 11 59.19 31.02 -2.82
C LEU A 11 58.16 30.97 -3.96
N ILE A 12 58.58 31.16 -5.22
CA ILE A 12 57.67 31.21 -6.38
C ILE A 12 57.37 29.79 -6.91
N ALA A 13 58.17 28.78 -6.57
CA ALA A 13 58.01 27.40 -7.03
C ALA A 13 56.95 26.57 -6.27
N SER A 14 56.41 27.08 -5.15
CA SER A 14 55.45 26.35 -4.29
C SER A 14 53.98 26.69 -4.57
N HIS A 15 53.67 27.30 -5.71
CA HIS A 15 52.31 27.46 -6.21
C HIS A 15 52.11 26.70 -7.52
N VAL A 16 52.44 25.40 -7.48
CA VAL A 16 51.63 24.42 -8.22
C VAL A 16 50.22 24.57 -7.67
N MET A 17 49.35 25.24 -8.41
CA MET A 17 47.93 25.21 -8.11
C MET A 17 47.48 23.76 -8.24
N LEU A 18 47.26 23.13 -7.10
CA LEU A 18 46.42 21.96 -6.99
C LEU A 18 45.04 22.40 -7.46
N GLN A 19 44.78 22.22 -8.76
CA GLN A 19 43.44 22.34 -9.30
C GLN A 19 42.58 21.40 -8.45
N PRO A 20 41.50 21.89 -7.80
CA PRO A 20 40.50 20.96 -7.32
C PRO A 20 40.05 20.20 -8.56
N ALA A 21 40.30 18.88 -8.58
CA ALA A 21 39.70 18.03 -9.60
C ALA A 21 38.22 18.35 -9.58
N THR A 22 37.68 18.80 -10.71
CA THR A 22 36.25 19.09 -10.83
C THR A 22 35.54 17.78 -10.56
N ALA A 23 35.03 17.62 -9.33
CA ALA A 23 34.25 16.47 -8.95
C ALA A 23 33.11 16.39 -9.97
N LYS A 24 33.10 15.31 -10.76
CA LYS A 24 32.04 15.01 -11.71
C LYS A 24 30.74 15.14 -10.91
N SER A 25 29.82 15.99 -11.38
CA SER A 25 28.63 16.33 -10.58
C SER A 25 27.95 15.04 -10.18
N ALA A 26 27.61 14.88 -8.89
CA ALA A 26 27.14 13.60 -8.38
C ALA A 26 25.87 13.18 -9.12
N SER A 27 26.02 12.23 -10.05
CA SER A 27 24.96 11.77 -10.96
C SER A 27 23.85 10.96 -10.25
N LEU A 28 23.94 10.81 -8.93
CA LEU A 28 22.92 10.19 -8.09
C LEU A 28 21.80 11.20 -7.76
N ARG A 29 20.62 10.97 -8.36
CA ARG A 29 19.42 11.77 -8.11
C ARG A 29 18.66 11.28 -6.87
N VAL A 30 18.00 12.19 -6.17
CA VAL A 30 17.08 11.85 -5.07
C VAL A 30 15.66 12.01 -5.58
N ILE A 31 14.87 10.94 -5.49
CA ILE A 31 13.48 10.92 -5.93
C ILE A 31 12.55 10.96 -4.72
N THR A 32 11.59 11.87 -4.75
CA THR A 32 10.62 12.20 -3.71
C THR A 32 9.20 12.07 -4.24
N ASP A 33 8.23 12.11 -3.33
CA ASP A 33 6.80 12.14 -3.63
C ASP A 33 6.38 13.30 -4.57
N GLU A 34 7.24 14.30 -4.78
CA GLU A 34 6.98 15.48 -5.62
C GLU A 34 7.57 15.36 -7.05
N ASN A 35 8.74 14.73 -7.22
CA ASN A 35 9.46 14.67 -8.50
C ASN A 35 9.46 13.29 -9.18
N TRP A 36 8.77 12.30 -8.60
CA TRP A 36 8.70 10.92 -9.13
C TRP A 36 8.11 10.79 -10.54
N GLU A 37 7.56 11.84 -11.15
CA GLU A 37 7.14 11.78 -12.55
C GLU A 37 8.34 11.81 -13.52
N GLU A 38 9.51 12.30 -13.08
CA GLU A 38 10.76 12.28 -13.88
C GLU A 38 11.18 10.86 -14.31
N ILE A 39 11.02 9.88 -13.40
CA ILE A 39 11.37 8.47 -13.65
C ILE A 39 10.47 7.77 -14.68
N LEU A 40 9.40 8.43 -15.17
CA LEU A 40 8.55 7.92 -16.24
C LEU A 40 9.13 8.15 -17.65
N THR A 41 10.15 9.00 -17.79
CA THR A 41 10.72 9.38 -19.10
C THR A 41 12.19 9.02 -19.21
N GLY A 42 12.58 8.35 -20.29
CA GLY A 42 13.94 7.86 -20.48
C GLY A 42 14.25 6.62 -19.64
N GLU A 43 15.54 6.36 -19.40
CA GLU A 43 16.02 5.16 -18.71
C GLU A 43 16.58 5.50 -17.33
N TRP A 44 16.16 4.73 -16.32
CA TRP A 44 16.44 4.95 -14.91
C TRP A 44 16.73 3.65 -14.16
N MET A 45 17.64 3.74 -13.19
CA MET A 45 17.89 2.73 -12.17
C MET A 45 17.61 3.34 -10.79
N ILE A 46 16.71 2.73 -10.02
CA ILE A 46 16.13 3.33 -8.80
C ILE A 46 16.31 2.36 -7.64
N GLU A 47 17.06 2.76 -6.61
CA GLU A 47 17.17 2.03 -5.33
C GLU A 47 16.13 2.56 -4.33
N PHE A 48 15.33 1.66 -3.78
CA PHE A 48 14.52 1.91 -2.57
C PHE A 48 15.29 1.40 -1.36
N PHE A 49 15.63 2.30 -0.44
CA PHE A 49 16.46 2.03 0.72
C PHE A 49 15.84 2.61 2.01
N ALA A 50 16.40 2.23 3.17
CA ALA A 50 16.16 2.88 4.44
C ALA A 50 17.46 3.03 5.24
N PRO A 51 17.68 4.13 5.98
CA PRO A 51 18.97 4.44 6.62
C PRO A 51 19.33 3.48 7.75
N TRP A 52 18.33 2.89 8.41
CA TRP A 52 18.50 1.88 9.47
C TRP A 52 18.73 0.46 8.95
N CYS A 53 18.62 0.20 7.63
CA CYS A 53 18.73 -1.15 7.07
C CYS A 53 20.20 -1.53 6.80
N PRO A 54 20.78 -2.56 7.47
CA PRO A 54 22.20 -2.91 7.28
C PRO A 54 22.53 -3.37 5.85
N ALA A 55 21.60 -4.05 5.18
CA ALA A 55 21.77 -4.47 3.79
C ALA A 55 21.77 -3.29 2.80
N CYS A 56 21.04 -2.21 3.11
CA CYS A 56 21.09 -0.97 2.33
C CYS A 56 22.44 -0.27 2.53
N GLN A 57 22.93 -0.17 3.77
CA GLN A 57 24.22 0.46 4.08
C GLN A 57 25.40 -0.21 3.35
N GLN A 58 25.37 -1.53 3.17
CA GLN A 58 26.36 -2.27 2.38
C GLN A 58 26.26 -1.97 0.87
N LEU A 59 25.04 -1.75 0.36
CA LEU A 59 24.81 -1.41 -1.05
C LEU A 59 25.21 0.04 -1.38
N GLN A 60 25.07 0.99 -0.44
CA GLN A 60 25.32 2.42 -0.71
C GLN A 60 26.67 2.70 -1.38
N THR A 61 27.75 2.02 -0.99
CA THR A 61 29.07 2.19 -1.64
C THR A 61 29.02 1.81 -3.12
N ALA A 62 28.55 0.60 -3.44
CA ALA A 62 28.46 0.12 -4.82
C ALA A 62 27.45 0.92 -5.66
N TRP A 63 26.37 1.42 -5.04
CA TRP A 63 25.36 2.26 -5.70
C TRP A 63 25.90 3.66 -6.01
N ASN A 64 26.66 4.27 -5.10
CA ASN A 64 27.32 5.55 -5.33
C ASN A 64 28.41 5.43 -6.43
N GLU A 65 29.24 4.39 -6.38
CA GLU A 65 30.23 4.12 -7.45
C GLU A 65 29.55 3.87 -8.81
N PHE A 66 28.43 3.15 -8.83
CA PHE A 66 27.63 2.94 -10.04
C PHE A 66 27.05 4.25 -10.57
N ALA A 67 26.59 5.15 -9.68
CA ALA A 67 26.02 6.44 -10.06
C ALA A 67 26.99 7.29 -10.90
N GLU A 68 28.30 7.24 -10.66
CA GLU A 68 29.31 8.00 -11.41
C GLU A 68 29.35 7.69 -12.93
N TRP A 69 28.90 6.48 -13.31
CA TRP A 69 28.84 6.00 -14.70
C TRP A 69 27.52 6.31 -15.41
N GLY A 70 26.49 6.76 -14.69
CA GLY A 70 25.14 6.96 -15.23
C GLY A 70 25.10 7.88 -16.45
N GLU A 71 25.79 9.02 -16.38
CA GLU A 71 25.95 9.95 -17.51
C GLU A 71 26.65 9.31 -18.72
N ASP A 72 27.64 8.45 -18.49
CA ASP A 72 28.47 7.87 -19.55
C ASP A 72 27.71 6.77 -20.32
N ILE A 73 26.80 6.05 -19.65
CA ILE A 73 25.94 5.02 -20.22
C ILE A 73 24.54 5.54 -20.62
N GLY A 74 24.23 6.82 -20.37
CA GLY A 74 22.94 7.44 -20.69
C GLY A 74 21.77 6.98 -19.82
N VAL A 75 22.03 6.52 -18.59
CA VAL A 75 21.00 6.03 -17.65
C VAL A 75 21.04 6.86 -16.37
N ASN A 76 19.90 7.39 -15.97
CA ASN A 76 19.79 8.17 -14.73
C ASN A 76 19.78 7.23 -13.52
N ILE A 77 20.59 7.51 -12.51
CA ILE A 77 20.71 6.66 -11.32
C ILE A 77 20.13 7.42 -10.12
N ALA A 78 19.21 6.78 -9.40
CA ALA A 78 18.37 7.41 -8.40
C ALA A 78 18.27 6.59 -7.11
N LYS A 79 17.93 7.28 -6.01
CA LYS A 79 17.54 6.64 -4.75
C LYS A 79 16.29 7.27 -4.13
N VAL A 80 15.54 6.44 -3.41
CA VAL A 80 14.32 6.79 -2.66
C VAL A 80 14.46 6.27 -1.23
N ASP A 81 14.38 7.18 -0.26
CA ASP A 81 14.26 6.80 1.16
C ASP A 81 12.80 6.48 1.48
N VAL A 82 12.49 5.21 1.75
CA VAL A 82 11.09 4.81 2.05
C VAL A 82 10.61 5.25 3.43
N THR A 83 11.50 5.77 4.28
CA THR A 83 11.15 6.31 5.61
C THR A 83 10.64 7.74 5.54
N GLU A 84 11.18 8.54 4.60
CA GLU A 84 10.75 9.91 4.33
C GLU A 84 9.66 10.00 3.25
N GLN A 85 9.62 9.03 2.32
CA GLN A 85 8.72 9.02 1.16
C GLN A 85 7.67 7.88 1.25
N PRO A 86 6.72 7.93 2.21
CA PRO A 86 5.74 6.86 2.40
C PRO A 86 4.78 6.72 1.21
N GLY A 87 4.56 7.79 0.44
CA GLY A 87 3.75 7.71 -0.77
C GLY A 87 4.40 6.89 -1.86
N LEU A 88 5.72 7.03 -2.07
CA LEU A 88 6.47 6.20 -3.01
C LEU A 88 6.56 4.75 -2.52
N SER A 89 6.77 4.54 -1.21
CA SER A 89 6.72 3.20 -0.60
C SER A 89 5.40 2.47 -0.92
N GLY A 90 4.25 3.15 -0.78
CA GLY A 90 2.95 2.62 -1.15
C GLY A 90 2.71 2.48 -2.66
N ARG A 91 3.19 3.45 -3.46
CA ARG A 91 3.03 3.49 -4.93
C ARG A 91 3.76 2.37 -5.66
N PHE A 92 4.89 1.92 -5.10
CA PHE A 92 5.69 0.82 -5.62
C PHE A 92 5.51 -0.50 -4.84
N ILE A 93 4.67 -0.49 -3.79
CA ILE A 93 4.45 -1.60 -2.85
C ILE A 93 5.79 -2.21 -2.37
N ILE A 94 6.65 -1.37 -1.79
CA ILE A 94 7.97 -1.80 -1.32
C ILE A 94 7.83 -2.62 -0.04
N THR A 95 7.87 -3.95 -0.17
CA THR A 95 7.74 -4.90 0.94
C THR A 95 9.07 -5.38 1.51
N ALA A 96 10.19 -5.16 0.81
CA ALA A 96 11.53 -5.59 1.20
C ALA A 96 12.59 -4.56 0.79
N LEU A 97 13.73 -4.55 1.48
CA LEU A 97 14.83 -3.62 1.24
C LEU A 97 16.19 -4.33 1.22
N PRO A 98 17.18 -3.86 0.41
CA PRO A 98 17.00 -2.89 -0.67
C PRO A 98 16.27 -3.53 -1.86
N THR A 99 15.32 -2.80 -2.44
CA THR A 99 14.64 -3.17 -3.69
C THR A 99 15.08 -2.23 -4.80
N ILE A 100 15.45 -2.78 -5.96
CA ILE A 100 15.94 -2.01 -7.10
C ILE A 100 14.98 -2.20 -8.28
N TYR A 101 14.60 -1.10 -8.91
CA TYR A 101 13.83 -1.09 -10.15
C TYR A 101 14.63 -0.47 -11.29
N HIS A 102 14.59 -1.14 -12.44
CA HIS A 102 14.87 -0.54 -13.74
C HIS A 102 13.56 0.06 -14.26
N CYS A 103 13.61 1.28 -14.79
CA CYS A 103 12.52 1.87 -15.54
C CYS A 103 13.02 2.31 -16.90
N LYS A 104 12.23 2.04 -17.94
CA LYS A 104 12.47 2.58 -19.28
C LYS A 104 11.15 3.05 -19.87
N ASP A 105 11.02 4.35 -20.05
CA ASP A 105 9.83 5.02 -20.61
C ASP A 105 8.53 4.59 -19.90
N GLY A 106 8.57 4.57 -18.57
CA GLY A 106 7.45 4.19 -17.69
C GLY A 106 7.24 2.68 -17.53
N VAL A 107 8.04 1.84 -18.20
CA VAL A 107 8.00 0.38 -18.05
C VAL A 107 8.97 -0.06 -16.97
N PHE A 108 8.42 -0.41 -15.80
CA PHE A 108 9.18 -0.83 -14.62
C PHE A 108 9.49 -2.33 -14.65
N ARG A 109 10.70 -2.71 -14.24
CA ARG A 109 11.19 -4.09 -14.09
C ARG A 109 11.94 -4.22 -12.77
N ARG A 110 11.63 -5.24 -11.98
CA ARG A 110 12.34 -5.47 -10.70
C ARG A 110 13.68 -6.14 -10.97
N TYR A 111 14.77 -5.52 -10.53
CA TYR A 111 16.11 -6.09 -10.63
C TYR A 111 16.28 -7.27 -9.66
N GLN A 112 16.89 -8.36 -10.13
CA GLN A 112 17.07 -9.61 -9.35
C GLN A 112 18.50 -10.16 -9.43
N GLY A 113 19.45 -9.40 -9.98
CA GLY A 113 20.86 -9.78 -10.06
C GLY A 113 21.64 -9.55 -8.76
N ALA A 114 22.95 -9.84 -8.82
CA ALA A 114 23.86 -9.52 -7.73
C ALA A 114 24.05 -7.99 -7.61
N ARG A 115 24.22 -7.49 -6.38
CA ARG A 115 24.16 -6.04 -6.10
C ARG A 115 25.55 -5.39 -6.14
N SER A 116 26.33 -5.67 -7.18
CA SER A 116 27.65 -5.05 -7.41
C SER A 116 27.59 -4.03 -8.54
N LYS A 117 28.56 -3.10 -8.56
CA LYS A 117 28.69 -2.09 -9.62
C LYS A 117 28.79 -2.75 -11.01
N ASP A 118 29.61 -3.79 -11.14
CA ASP A 118 29.87 -4.46 -12.41
C ASP A 118 28.65 -5.28 -12.89
N ASP A 119 27.86 -5.83 -11.95
CA ASP A 119 26.57 -6.46 -12.25
C ASP A 119 25.53 -5.46 -12.76
N PHE A 120 25.47 -4.24 -12.19
CA PHE A 120 24.58 -3.18 -12.69
C PHE A 120 24.98 -2.68 -14.07
N LEU A 121 26.29 -2.49 -14.32
CA LEU A 121 26.80 -2.11 -15.64
C LEU A 121 26.50 -3.17 -16.69
N SER A 122 26.82 -4.44 -16.42
CA SER A 122 26.54 -5.55 -17.35
C SER A 122 25.05 -5.80 -17.58
N PHE A 123 24.18 -5.43 -16.63
CA PHE A 123 22.74 -5.51 -16.78
C PHE A 123 22.17 -4.51 -17.79
N LEU A 124 22.77 -3.31 -17.84
CA LEU A 124 22.38 -2.26 -18.79
C LEU A 124 23.03 -2.46 -20.16
N ASP A 125 24.34 -2.72 -20.20
CA ASP A 125 25.13 -2.87 -21.44
C ASP A 125 24.68 -4.08 -22.27
N GLU A 126 24.59 -5.27 -21.66
CA GLU A 126 24.07 -6.48 -22.31
C GLU A 126 22.53 -6.49 -22.40
N LYS A 127 21.85 -5.43 -21.94
CA LYS A 127 20.39 -5.28 -21.90
C LYS A 127 19.64 -6.47 -21.28
N LYS A 128 20.18 -7.04 -20.20
CA LYS A 128 19.57 -8.18 -19.47
C LYS A 128 18.14 -7.87 -18.99
N TRP A 129 17.77 -6.60 -18.87
CA TRP A 129 16.39 -6.16 -18.61
C TRP A 129 15.37 -6.58 -19.69
N GLU A 130 15.78 -6.82 -20.95
CA GLU A 130 14.85 -7.26 -22.02
C GLU A 130 14.24 -8.63 -21.73
N SER A 131 14.92 -9.51 -20.97
CA SER A 131 14.40 -10.82 -20.56
C SER A 131 13.62 -10.81 -19.24
N ILE A 132 13.58 -9.67 -18.53
CA ILE A 132 12.81 -9.54 -17.29
C ILE A 132 11.40 -9.04 -17.61
N GLU A 133 10.40 -9.81 -17.17
CA GLU A 133 8.99 -9.43 -17.27
C GLU A 133 8.73 -8.08 -16.59
N PRO A 134 8.06 -7.13 -17.28
CA PRO A 134 7.71 -5.85 -16.70
C PRO A 134 6.62 -6.01 -15.65
N VAL A 135 6.62 -5.11 -14.66
CA VAL A 135 5.50 -4.95 -13.73
C VAL A 135 4.24 -4.65 -14.55
N SER A 136 3.22 -5.51 -14.43
CA SER A 136 1.97 -5.37 -15.18
C SER A 136 1.34 -3.99 -14.97
N SER A 137 0.78 -3.38 -16.01
CA SER A 137 0.28 -2.00 -15.98
C SER A 137 -0.81 -1.72 -14.94
N TRP A 138 -1.52 -2.74 -14.47
CA TRP A 138 -2.51 -2.62 -13.38
C TRP A 138 -1.86 -2.36 -12.02
N PHE A 139 -0.73 -3.01 -11.76
CA PHE A 139 0.12 -2.82 -10.58
C PHE A 139 1.29 -1.85 -10.83
N GLY A 140 1.36 -1.23 -12.01
CA GLY A 140 2.36 -0.22 -12.33
C GLY A 140 2.12 1.07 -11.51
N PRO A 141 3.17 1.79 -11.10
CA PRO A 141 3.06 2.91 -10.17
C PRO A 141 2.13 4.02 -10.67
N SER A 142 2.05 4.24 -11.99
CA SER A 142 1.16 5.21 -12.63
C SER A 142 -0.34 4.84 -12.62
N SER A 143 -0.72 3.65 -12.14
CA SER A 143 -2.12 3.22 -12.12
C SER A 143 -2.97 3.91 -11.05
N ILE A 144 -4.29 3.96 -11.26
CA ILE A 144 -5.26 4.48 -10.27
C ILE A 144 -5.15 3.70 -8.95
N LEU A 145 -4.95 2.38 -9.02
CA LEU A 145 -4.78 1.52 -7.85
C LEU A 145 -3.52 1.89 -7.06
N MET A 146 -2.39 2.10 -7.73
CA MET A 146 -1.13 2.50 -7.06
C MET A 146 -1.18 3.95 -6.55
N SER A 147 -1.97 4.82 -7.18
CA SER A 147 -2.28 6.15 -6.63
C SER A 147 -3.11 6.06 -5.35
N ALA A 148 -4.11 5.17 -5.31
CA ALA A 148 -4.89 4.90 -4.09
C ALA A 148 -4.04 4.27 -2.97
N MET A 149 -3.12 3.34 -3.29
CA MET A 149 -2.17 2.78 -2.32
C MET A 149 -1.20 3.85 -1.78
N SER A 150 -0.69 4.73 -2.65
CA SER A 150 0.13 5.88 -2.24
C SER A 150 -0.62 6.79 -1.25
N ALA A 151 -1.88 7.14 -1.55
CA ALA A 151 -2.73 7.94 -0.69
C ALA A 151 -3.02 7.24 0.66
N LEU A 152 -3.26 5.92 0.65
CA LEU A 152 -3.47 5.13 1.87
C LEU A 152 -2.23 5.12 2.78
N PHE A 153 -1.03 5.00 2.21
CA PHE A 153 0.22 5.04 2.98
C PHE A 153 0.49 6.44 3.55
N LYS A 154 0.25 7.51 2.77
CA LYS A 154 0.33 8.90 3.27
C LYS A 154 -0.68 9.14 4.40
N LEU A 155 -1.92 8.67 4.26
CA LEU A 155 -2.96 8.77 5.29
C LEU A 155 -2.58 7.99 6.56
N SER A 156 -2.07 6.77 6.44
CA SER A 156 -1.59 5.96 7.57
C SER A 156 -0.48 6.67 8.34
N MET A 157 0.52 7.21 7.64
CA MET A 157 1.56 8.02 8.26
C MET A 157 1.02 9.30 8.89
N PHE A 158 0.08 10.00 8.25
CA PHE A 158 -0.55 11.20 8.82
C PHE A 158 -1.29 10.89 10.13
N ILE A 159 -2.09 9.82 10.17
CA ILE A 159 -2.78 9.37 11.39
C ILE A 159 -1.76 9.06 12.51
N ARG A 160 -0.64 8.40 12.20
CA ARG A 160 0.44 8.14 13.16
C ARG A 160 1.06 9.44 13.70
N HIS A 161 1.34 10.42 12.83
CA HIS A 161 1.87 11.72 13.26
C HIS A 161 0.86 12.47 14.14
N CYS A 162 -0.43 12.47 13.79
CA CYS A 162 -1.47 13.04 14.64
C CYS A 162 -1.59 12.31 16.00
N HIS A 163 -1.48 10.98 16.03
CA HIS A 163 -1.51 10.21 17.28
C HIS A 163 -0.37 10.61 18.20
N ASN A 164 0.87 10.57 17.69
CA ASN A 164 2.06 10.96 18.45
C ASN A 164 1.99 12.42 18.90
N TYR A 165 1.48 13.33 18.06
CA TYR A 165 1.27 14.73 18.44
C TYR A 165 0.27 14.88 19.59
N LEU A 166 -0.86 14.15 19.55
CA LEU A 166 -1.84 14.15 20.64
C LEU A 166 -1.27 13.59 21.95
N THR A 167 -0.50 12.51 21.89
CA THR A 167 0.01 11.84 23.09
C THR A 167 1.25 12.50 23.67
N GLU A 168 2.19 12.98 22.83
CA GLU A 168 3.47 13.56 23.28
C GLU A 168 3.38 15.08 23.53
N GLN A 169 2.72 15.85 22.66
CA GLN A 169 2.70 17.33 22.74
C GLN A 169 1.50 17.86 23.54
N LEU A 170 0.32 17.26 23.35
CA LEU A 170 -0.89 17.64 24.08
C LEU A 170 -1.09 16.84 25.38
N GLY A 171 -0.26 15.83 25.63
CA GLY A 171 -0.35 14.98 26.84
C GLY A 171 -1.64 14.17 26.94
N VAL A 172 -2.38 13.98 25.85
CA VAL A 172 -3.62 13.21 25.84
C VAL A 172 -3.28 11.73 26.08
N PRO A 173 -3.90 11.05 27.05
CA PRO A 173 -3.64 9.64 27.25
C PRO A 173 -4.02 8.83 26.01
N VAL A 174 -3.31 7.73 25.77
CA VAL A 174 -3.43 6.90 24.55
C VAL A 174 -4.88 6.56 24.21
N TRP A 175 -5.70 6.17 25.19
CA TRP A 175 -7.13 5.88 25.01
C TRP A 175 -7.96 7.09 24.53
N GLY A 176 -7.61 8.30 24.97
CA GLY A 176 -8.28 9.54 24.57
C GLY A 176 -7.99 9.87 23.10
N SER A 177 -6.76 9.65 22.64
CA SER A 177 -6.41 9.82 21.23
C SER A 177 -7.18 8.84 20.32
N TYR A 178 -7.36 7.59 20.75
CA TYR A 178 -8.17 6.61 20.02
C TYR A 178 -9.66 7.00 20.02
N GLY A 179 -10.19 7.56 21.10
CA GLY A 179 -11.55 8.12 21.15
C GLY A 179 -11.75 9.26 20.13
N ILE A 180 -10.78 10.16 20.02
CA ILE A 180 -10.80 11.26 19.02
C ILE A 180 -10.78 10.71 17.60
N PHE A 181 -9.92 9.73 17.30
CA PHE A 181 -9.91 9.09 15.98
C PHE A 181 -11.20 8.33 15.67
N ALA A 182 -11.76 7.60 16.64
CA ALA A 182 -13.02 6.86 16.47
C ALA A 182 -14.22 7.80 16.20
N LEU A 183 -14.26 8.96 16.86
CA LEU A 183 -15.25 10.00 16.54
C LEU A 183 -15.00 10.58 15.14
N ALA A 184 -13.76 10.90 14.78
CA ALA A 184 -13.43 11.45 13.46
C ALA A 184 -13.75 10.49 12.31
N THR A 185 -13.51 9.18 12.47
CA THR A 185 -13.89 8.17 11.46
C THR A 185 -15.40 7.96 11.39
N LEU A 186 -16.11 8.02 12.52
CA LEU A 186 -17.58 7.96 12.53
C LEU A 186 -18.20 9.17 11.81
N PHE A 187 -17.77 10.40 12.14
CA PHE A 187 -18.29 11.62 11.51
C PHE A 187 -17.95 11.69 10.01
N SER A 188 -16.71 11.35 9.62
CA SER A 188 -16.33 11.32 8.20
C SER A 188 -17.04 10.21 7.42
N GLY A 189 -17.20 9.02 8.01
CA GLY A 189 -17.96 7.92 7.42
C GLY A 189 -19.44 8.27 7.22
N LEU A 190 -20.09 8.90 8.20
CA LEU A 190 -21.47 9.37 8.10
C LEU A 190 -21.62 10.47 7.03
N ALA A 191 -20.69 11.42 6.97
CA ALA A 191 -20.70 12.47 5.96
C ALA A 191 -20.51 11.90 4.54
N LEU A 192 -19.55 10.99 4.34
CA LEU A 192 -19.32 10.31 3.06
C LEU A 192 -20.52 9.44 2.66
N GLY A 193 -21.16 8.75 3.61
CA GLY A 193 -22.37 7.97 3.38
C GLY A 193 -23.54 8.84 2.91
N LEU A 194 -23.79 9.98 3.57
CA LEU A 194 -24.82 10.93 3.15
C LEU A 194 -24.53 11.49 1.75
N VAL A 195 -23.29 11.91 1.47
CA VAL A 195 -22.87 12.39 0.14
C VAL A 195 -23.07 11.30 -0.93
N MET A 196 -22.77 10.03 -0.63
CA MET A 196 -22.98 8.91 -1.54
C MET A 196 -24.48 8.71 -1.86
N VAL A 197 -25.36 8.78 -0.85
CA VAL A 197 -26.82 8.71 -1.05
C VAL A 197 -27.32 9.88 -1.92
N PHE A 198 -26.90 11.12 -1.64
CA PHE A 198 -27.25 12.26 -2.48
C PHE A 198 -26.81 12.08 -3.94
N VAL A 199 -25.59 11.61 -4.18
CA VAL A 199 -25.10 11.33 -5.54
C VAL A 199 -25.91 10.20 -6.19
N ALA A 200 -26.28 9.15 -5.46
CA ALA A 200 -27.13 8.08 -5.97
C ALA A 200 -28.52 8.58 -6.37
N ASP A 201 -29.15 9.44 -5.57
CA ASP A 201 -30.45 10.08 -5.89
C ASP A 201 -30.38 11.01 -7.11
N PHE A 202 -29.25 11.69 -7.33
CA PHE A 202 -29.01 12.51 -8.53
C PHE A 202 -28.76 11.67 -9.79
N VAL A 203 -28.03 10.56 -9.69
CA VAL A 203 -27.67 9.70 -10.84
C VAL A 203 -28.82 8.76 -11.21
N PHE A 204 -29.58 8.28 -10.23
CA PHE A 204 -30.76 7.44 -10.39
C PHE A 204 -32.00 8.16 -9.86
N PRO A 205 -32.45 9.26 -10.52
CA PRO A 205 -33.66 9.95 -10.10
C PRO A 205 -34.81 8.96 -10.11
N SER A 206 -35.36 8.69 -8.92
CA SER A 206 -36.38 7.66 -8.74
C SER A 206 -37.53 7.92 -9.71
N ARG A 207 -37.68 7.03 -10.70
CA ARG A 207 -38.79 7.09 -11.66
C ARG A 207 -40.06 6.85 -10.89
N ARG A 208 -40.70 7.95 -10.47
CA ARG A 208 -41.94 7.92 -9.69
C ARG A 208 -42.93 7.00 -10.35
N PHE A 209 -43.41 6.05 -9.55
CA PHE A 209 -44.54 5.19 -9.83
C PHE A 209 -45.70 6.02 -10.40
N SER A 210 -46.15 5.70 -11.61
CA SER A 210 -47.19 6.47 -12.30
C SER A 210 -48.54 6.28 -11.60
N PRO A 211 -49.17 7.33 -11.05
CA PRO A 211 -50.38 7.19 -10.24
C PRO A 211 -51.65 7.11 -11.12
N ASP A 212 -51.77 6.06 -11.95
CA ASP A 212 -52.81 5.98 -12.99
C ASP A 212 -53.61 4.66 -13.04
N TYR A 213 -53.47 3.77 -12.03
CA TYR A 213 -54.10 2.45 -12.08
C TYR A 213 -55.53 2.36 -11.50
N TYR A 214 -56.00 3.36 -10.74
CA TYR A 214 -57.27 3.24 -10.00
C TYR A 214 -58.52 3.78 -10.69
N HIS A 215 -58.41 4.48 -11.84
CA HIS A 215 -59.58 5.14 -12.45
C HIS A 215 -60.48 4.25 -13.34
N ARG A 216 -60.32 2.91 -13.32
CA ARG A 216 -61.04 2.02 -14.25
C ARG A 216 -61.55 0.70 -13.66
N LYS A 217 -62.53 0.77 -12.74
CA LYS A 217 -63.78 -0.05 -12.72
C LYS A 217 -64.60 0.13 -11.42
N GLN A 218 -65.69 0.88 -11.51
CA GLN A 218 -67.00 0.53 -10.96
C GLN A 218 -67.99 0.62 -12.14
N PRO A 219 -69.01 -0.26 -12.26
CA PRO A 219 -70.07 -0.49 -11.26
C PRO A 219 -70.36 -2.01 -11.03
N THR A 220 -71.32 -2.52 -10.24
CA THR A 220 -72.49 -1.96 -9.50
C THR A 220 -72.85 -2.89 -8.32
N GLY A 221 -73.27 -2.33 -7.17
CA GLY A 221 -74.44 -2.85 -6.42
C GLY A 221 -74.33 -3.99 -5.38
N GLN A 222 -73.94 -3.67 -4.14
CA GLN A 222 -74.63 -4.04 -2.87
C GLN A 222 -73.93 -3.28 -1.72
N VAL A 223 -74.48 -2.15 -1.21
CA VAL A 223 -75.55 -2.08 -0.20
C VAL A 223 -75.18 -2.93 1.04
N ARG A 224 -74.34 -2.42 1.96
CA ARG A 224 -74.63 -1.45 3.05
C ARG A 224 -75.03 -2.14 4.36
N LEU A 225 -74.06 -2.22 5.28
CA LEU A 225 -74.13 -2.00 6.74
C LEU A 225 -72.65 -1.84 7.18
N GLN A 226 -72.15 -0.62 7.41
CA GLN A 226 -72.21 0.11 8.69
C GLN A 226 -71.41 -0.68 9.76
N GLN A 227 -70.09 -0.50 9.88
CA GLN A 227 -69.41 0.59 10.60
C GLN A 227 -69.80 0.67 12.10
N SER A 228 -69.23 -0.25 12.86
CA SER A 228 -69.03 -0.35 14.32
C SER A 228 -68.61 -1.82 14.55
N GLU A 229 -67.67 -2.22 15.40
CA GLU A 229 -67.10 -1.58 16.60
C GLU A 229 -65.58 -1.82 16.62
N ASP A 230 -64.80 -0.78 16.94
CA ASP A 230 -63.52 -0.97 17.62
C ASP A 230 -63.81 -1.28 19.10
N GLU A 231 -62.81 -1.83 19.82
CA GLU A 231 -62.68 -1.99 21.29
C GLU A 231 -62.84 -3.40 21.89
N GLN A 232 -61.91 -3.72 22.82
CA GLN A 232 -61.95 -4.77 23.86
C GLN A 232 -61.89 -6.25 23.37
N GLU A 233 -61.29 -7.22 24.08
CA GLU A 233 -60.45 -7.20 25.29
C GLU A 233 -59.53 -8.43 25.33
N ALA A 234 -58.62 -8.44 26.31
CA ALA A 234 -57.70 -9.51 26.67
C ALA A 234 -58.37 -10.83 27.13
N ASP A 235 -57.62 -11.95 27.10
CA ASP A 235 -57.30 -12.84 28.25
C ASP A 235 -56.93 -14.28 27.79
N GLY A 236 -56.12 -14.99 28.60
CA GLY A 236 -55.84 -16.45 28.53
C GLY A 236 -54.99 -16.98 27.36
N GLU A 237 -54.20 -18.05 27.49
CA GLU A 237 -53.94 -18.95 28.63
C GLU A 237 -52.45 -19.34 28.70
N GLU A 238 -51.96 -19.65 29.90
CA GLU A 238 -50.61 -20.17 30.17
C GLU A 238 -50.63 -21.72 30.11
N GLU A 239 -49.62 -22.35 29.50
CA GLU A 239 -49.29 -23.75 29.76
C GLU A 239 -47.78 -23.84 30.05
N ASP A 240 -47.46 -24.00 31.34
CA ASP A 240 -46.15 -24.44 31.84
C ASP A 240 -46.01 -25.96 31.66
N ASP A 241 -44.81 -26.45 31.29
CA ASP A 241 -44.42 -27.86 31.47
C ASP A 241 -42.90 -27.97 31.81
N GLU A 242 -42.62 -28.52 32.99
CA GLU A 242 -41.28 -28.84 33.57
C GLU A 242 -40.93 -30.34 33.36
N ASP A 243 -39.68 -30.80 33.20
CA ASP A 243 -38.34 -30.18 33.12
C ASP A 243 -37.44 -31.14 32.28
N GLU A 244 -36.14 -30.83 32.19
CA GLU A 244 -35.05 -31.75 32.54
C GLU A 244 -34.05 -32.16 31.42
N TYR A 245 -32.78 -31.82 31.69
CA TYR A 245 -31.50 -32.39 31.20
C TYR A 245 -31.17 -32.51 29.69
N GLY A 246 -29.92 -32.12 29.37
CA GLY A 246 -29.15 -32.85 28.34
C GLY A 246 -28.14 -32.04 27.53
N ASP A 247 -27.00 -31.70 28.12
CA ASP A 247 -25.81 -31.26 27.37
C ASP A 247 -25.41 -32.28 26.28
N LYS A 248 -25.38 -31.83 25.01
CA LYS A 248 -24.25 -32.16 24.12
C LYS A 248 -24.13 -31.23 22.92
N ALA A 249 -23.05 -30.47 22.92
CA ALA A 249 -22.50 -29.85 21.72
C ALA A 249 -21.98 -30.90 20.71
N GLU A 250 -21.89 -30.47 19.45
CA GLU A 250 -20.95 -30.94 18.42
C GLU A 250 -20.98 -32.42 17.99
N GLU A 251 -21.34 -32.68 16.73
CA GLU A 251 -20.51 -33.42 15.74
C GLU A 251 -21.34 -33.83 14.50
N TRP A 252 -21.38 -32.96 13.47
CA TRP A 252 -21.63 -33.38 12.08
C TRP A 252 -20.85 -32.48 11.11
N GLN A 253 -19.53 -32.43 11.30
CA GLN A 253 -18.62 -31.86 10.32
C GLN A 253 -18.22 -32.94 9.31
N ARG A 254 -18.20 -32.59 8.01
CA ARG A 254 -17.50 -33.31 6.94
C ARG A 254 -18.13 -34.65 6.46
N MET A 255 -19.25 -34.54 5.74
CA MET A 255 -19.42 -35.36 4.53
C MET A 255 -18.48 -34.83 3.45
N ASP A 256 -17.51 -35.66 3.06
CA ASP A 256 -16.70 -35.68 1.81
C ASP A 256 -15.46 -36.55 2.11
N GLY A 257 -15.09 -37.58 1.36
CA GLY A 257 -15.67 -38.17 0.14
C GLY A 257 -14.58 -39.00 -0.57
N ALA A 258 -14.84 -40.29 -0.84
CA ALA A 258 -13.89 -41.27 -1.43
C ALA A 258 -12.67 -41.63 -0.53
N ASP A 259 -11.97 -42.76 -0.68
CA ASP A 259 -12.04 -43.80 -1.72
C ASP A 259 -11.73 -45.22 -1.18
N ALA A 260 -11.79 -46.22 -2.06
CA ALA A 260 -11.65 -47.65 -1.84
C ALA A 260 -10.42 -48.16 -1.07
N LEU A 261 -10.63 -49.19 -0.22
CA LEU A 261 -10.01 -50.53 -0.26
C LEU A 261 -10.53 -51.33 0.97
N ARG A 262 -11.57 -52.16 0.89
CA ARG A 262 -11.57 -53.56 0.39
C ARG A 262 -10.42 -54.46 0.89
N ARG A 263 -10.79 -55.36 1.83
CA ARG A 263 -10.20 -56.68 2.24
C ARG A 263 -8.99 -56.73 3.20
N ARG A 264 -9.18 -57.62 4.22
CA ARG A 264 -8.20 -58.34 5.07
C ARG A 264 -7.31 -57.44 5.97
N GLY A 265 -7.12 -57.70 7.27
CA GLY A 265 -7.71 -58.70 8.18
C GLY A 265 -6.65 -59.45 9.01
N VAL A 266 -6.98 -59.73 10.29
CA VAL A 266 -6.29 -60.65 11.24
C VAL A 266 -4.99 -60.14 11.91
N GLY A 267 -4.89 -60.36 13.24
CA GLY A 267 -3.67 -60.28 14.07
C GLY A 267 -3.46 -58.90 14.74
N VAL A 268 -3.57 -58.65 16.05
CA VAL A 268 -3.19 -59.36 17.31
C VAL A 268 -1.71 -59.18 17.69
N THR A 269 -1.49 -58.93 19.00
CA THR A 269 -0.27 -58.60 19.81
C THR A 269 0.14 -57.12 19.80
N GLU A 270 0.12 -56.36 20.90
CA GLU A 270 0.64 -56.49 22.29
C GLU A 270 2.01 -55.79 22.51
N GLU A 271 2.11 -55.16 23.68
CA GLU A 271 3.30 -54.68 24.42
C GLU A 271 4.20 -53.54 23.88
N ASP A 272 4.05 -52.39 24.55
CA ASP A 272 5.05 -51.79 25.47
C ASP A 272 6.42 -51.32 24.93
N THR A 273 6.59 -50.00 24.75
CA THR A 273 7.62 -49.16 25.40
C THR A 273 7.46 -47.66 25.08
#